data_AF-A0A5A7U3N0-F1
#
_entry.id   AF-A0A5A7U3N0-F1
#
_cell.length_a   1.000
_cell.length_b   1.000
_cell.length_c   1.000
_cell.angle_alpha   90.00
_cell.angle_beta   90.00
_cell.angle_gamma   90.00
#
_symmetry.space_group_name_H-M   'P 1'
#
loop_
_entity.id
_entity.type
_entity.pdbx_description
1 polymer ?
#
loop_
_entity_poly.entity_id
_entity_poly.type
_entity_poly.pdbx_seq_one_letter_code
_entity_poly.pdbx_strand_id
1 'polypeptide(L)'
;MGFEIKDLGNLKYFHGTEVAKYEEGIFVSQRKYTYDLLTETGMLGCRPIDTPIEFNCKLGNSDDQVSVDQYQRLAPYENHMKAVSRILIYLKKTPGKGLMFRKTDRKIIEA
;
A
#
# COMPACT_ATOMS: atom_id res chain seq x y z
N MET A 1 12.94 -0.55 -25.50
CA MET A 1 12.30 0.69 -25.06
C MET A 1 12.97 1.10 -23.76
N GLY A 2 13.67 2.23 -23.73
CA GLY A 2 14.35 2.71 -22.52
C GLY A 2 13.42 3.65 -21.75
N PHE A 3 13.37 3.50 -20.43
CA PHE A 3 12.71 4.47 -19.56
C PHE A 3 13.66 5.63 -19.29
N GLU A 4 13.19 6.86 -19.43
CA GLU A 4 13.96 8.04 -19.05
C GLU A 4 13.94 8.16 -17.51
N ILE A 5 15.11 8.03 -16.89
CA ILE A 5 15.27 8.20 -15.45
C ILE A 5 15.47 9.68 -15.15
N LYS A 6 14.53 10.28 -14.40
CA LYS A 6 14.65 11.67 -13.93
C LYS A 6 15.45 11.75 -12.64
N ASP A 7 16.40 12.69 -12.60
CA ASP A 7 17.06 13.07 -11.36
C ASP A 7 16.12 13.97 -10.53
N LEU A 8 15.78 13.50 -9.33
CA LEU A 8 14.95 14.23 -8.37
C LEU A 8 15.81 14.98 -7.32
N GLY A 9 17.13 14.94 -7.45
CA GLY A 9 18.07 15.59 -6.54
C GLY A 9 18.01 15.02 -5.12
N ASN A 10 17.99 15.92 -4.12
CA ASN A 10 17.89 15.50 -2.73
C ASN A 10 16.44 15.20 -2.33
N LEU A 11 15.93 14.07 -2.84
CA LEU A 11 14.58 13.60 -2.59
C LEU A 11 14.35 13.30 -1.10
N LYS A 12 13.31 13.91 -0.53
CA LYS A 12 12.83 13.65 0.84
C LYS A 12 11.38 13.15 0.86
N TYR A 13 10.52 13.68 -0.02
CA TYR A 13 9.12 13.32 -0.12
C TYR A 13 8.67 13.31 -1.57
N PHE A 14 7.92 12.29 -1.98
CA PHE A 14 7.33 12.18 -3.31
C PHE A 14 6.07 11.30 -3.27
N HIS A 15 4.91 11.83 -3.65
CA HIS A 15 3.64 11.08 -3.75
C HIS A 15 3.36 10.15 -2.55
N GLY A 16 3.46 10.69 -1.33
CA GLY A 16 3.24 9.92 -0.09
C GLY A 16 4.40 9.00 0.33
N THR A 17 5.45 8.92 -0.47
CA THR A 17 6.70 8.22 -0.15
C THR A 17 7.68 9.19 0.50
N GLU A 18 8.28 8.76 1.59
CA GLU A 18 9.30 9.48 2.35
C GLU A 18 10.63 8.77 2.15
N VAL A 19 11.69 9.54 1.97
CA VAL A 19 13.04 9.04 1.69
C VAL A 19 14.00 9.62 2.70
N ALA A 20 14.63 8.76 3.49
CA ALA A 20 15.72 9.11 4.39
C ALA A 20 17.02 8.47 3.90
N LYS A 21 18.07 9.29 3.75
CA LYS A 21 19.39 8.84 3.30
C LYS A 21 20.30 8.71 4.52
N TYR A 22 20.96 7.57 4.63
CA TYR A 22 21.95 7.22 5.65
C TYR A 22 23.27 6.83 4.99
N GLU A 23 24.34 6.70 5.76
CA GLU A 23 25.63 6.26 5.21
C GLU A 23 25.55 4.82 4.66
N GLU A 24 24.75 3.98 5.31
CA GLU A 24 24.56 2.57 4.97
C GLU A 24 23.57 2.36 3.82
N GLY A 25 22.84 3.39 3.39
CA GLY A 25 21.84 3.25 2.32
C GLY A 25 20.65 4.22 2.41
N ILE A 26 19.53 3.82 1.80
CA ILE A 26 18.31 4.62 1.70
C ILE A 26 17.16 3.88 2.37
N PHE A 27 16.46 4.55 3.26
CA PHE A 27 15.21 4.07 3.84
C PHE A 27 14.02 4.75 3.18
N VAL A 28 13.06 3.94 2.73
CA VAL A 28 11.83 4.39 2.07
C VAL A 28 10.64 4.03 2.93
N SER A 29 9.82 5.01 3.32
CA SER A 29 8.62 4.81 4.13
C SER A 29 7.41 5.53 3.56
N GLN A 30 6.23 5.21 4.09
CA GLN A 30 4.98 5.93 3.83
C GLN A 30 4.29 6.29 5.15
N ARG A 31 5.08 6.64 6.18
CA ARG A 31 4.57 6.78 7.55
C ARG A 31 3.59 7.93 7.65
N LYS A 32 3.97 9.11 7.15
CA LYS A 32 3.09 10.28 7.11
C LYS A 32 1.84 10.01 6.27
N TYR A 33 2.01 9.46 5.07
CA TYR A 33 0.87 9.15 4.20
C TYR A 33 -0.13 8.20 4.88
N THR A 34 0.37 7.16 5.54
CA THR A 34 -0.47 6.24 6.32
C THR A 34 -1.20 6.96 7.44
N TYR A 35 -0.52 7.84 8.18
CA TYR A 35 -1.13 8.59 9.27
C TYR A 35 -2.21 9.56 8.78
N ASP A 36 -1.93 10.32 7.72
CA ASP A 36 -2.86 11.28 7.11
C ASP A 36 -4.09 10.53 6.58
N LEU A 37 -3.90 9.42 5.86
CA LEU A 37 -4.98 8.57 5.34
C LEU A 37 -5.89 8.03 6.46
N LEU A 38 -5.31 7.54 7.57
CA LEU A 38 -6.10 7.05 8.71
C LEU A 38 -6.85 8.16 9.44
N THR A 39 -6.29 9.37 9.43
CA THR A 39 -6.92 10.55 10.03
C THR A 39 -8.11 11.00 9.18
N GLU A 40 -7.91 11.16 7.87
CA GLU A 40 -8.95 11.57 6.92
C GLU A 40 -10.11 10.57 6.84
N THR A 41 -9.82 9.28 6.97
CA THR A 41 -10.84 8.21 6.96
C THR A 41 -11.48 7.96 8.33
N GLY A 42 -11.03 8.66 9.39
CA GLY A 42 -11.53 8.45 10.76
C GLY A 42 -11.13 7.10 11.39
N MET A 43 -10.20 6.38 10.78
CA MET A 43 -9.77 5.04 11.19
C MET A 43 -8.70 5.03 12.29
N LEU A 44 -8.13 6.20 12.63
CA LEU A 44 -7.07 6.31 13.64
C LEU A 44 -7.51 5.79 15.03
N GLY A 45 -8.80 5.92 15.37
CA GLY A 45 -9.39 5.43 16.63
C GLY A 45 -9.74 3.93 16.65
N CYS A 46 -9.77 3.26 15.50
CA CYS A 46 -10.22 1.87 15.40
C CYS A 46 -9.24 0.87 16.05
N ARG A 47 -9.76 -0.27 16.52
CA ARG A 47 -8.93 -1.35 17.06
C ARG A 47 -8.12 -2.00 15.92
N PRO A 48 -6.79 -2.14 16.04
CA PRO A 48 -5.97 -2.72 14.97
C PRO A 48 -6.35 -4.18 14.68
N ILE A 49 -6.16 -4.60 13.42
CA ILE A 49 -6.41 -5.97 12.95
C ILE A 49 -5.10 -6.58 12.46
N ASP A 50 -4.94 -7.89 12.67
CA ASP A 50 -3.69 -8.61 12.37
C ASP A 50 -3.51 -8.98 10.90
N THR A 51 -4.61 -9.11 10.15
CA THR A 51 -4.60 -9.49 8.74
C THR A 51 -5.36 -8.46 7.89
N PRO A 52 -4.79 -7.99 6.77
CA PRO A 52 -5.46 -7.02 5.91
C PRO A 52 -6.66 -7.63 5.16
N ILE A 53 -6.63 -8.94 4.91
CA ILE A 53 -7.64 -9.69 4.17
C ILE A 53 -7.91 -11.00 4.92
N GLU A 54 -9.16 -11.46 4.95
CA GLU A 54 -9.50 -12.80 5.43
C GLU A 54 -9.13 -13.84 4.38
N PHE A 55 -8.26 -14.77 4.75
CA PHE A 55 -8.02 -15.95 3.93
C PHE A 55 -9.32 -16.76 3.86
N ASN A 56 -9.78 -17.05 2.65
CA ASN A 56 -10.98 -17.86 2.34
C ASN A 56 -12.35 -17.16 2.38
N CYS A 57 -12.45 -15.83 2.24
CA CYS A 57 -13.72 -15.23 1.82
C CYS A 57 -14.10 -15.79 0.44
N LYS A 58 -15.03 -16.75 0.39
CA LYS A 58 -15.59 -17.26 -0.86
C LYS A 58 -16.36 -16.12 -1.53
N LEU A 59 -15.72 -15.46 -2.49
CA LEU A 59 -16.36 -14.52 -3.41
C LEU A 59 -17.16 -15.33 -4.44
N GLY A 60 -18.33 -15.83 -4.03
CA GLY A 60 -19.21 -16.62 -4.90
C GLY A 60 -18.74 -18.07 -5.13
N ASN A 61 -19.69 -18.97 -5.40
CA ASN A 61 -19.38 -20.33 -5.80
C ASN A 61 -18.81 -20.34 -7.23
N SER A 62 -17.86 -21.25 -7.47
CA SER A 62 -16.95 -21.30 -8.62
C SER A 62 -17.56 -21.75 -9.96
N ASP A 63 -18.87 -21.59 -10.18
CA ASP A 63 -19.51 -21.91 -11.47
C ASP A 63 -20.07 -20.67 -12.20
N ASP A 64 -20.17 -19.53 -11.55
CA ASP A 64 -20.70 -18.32 -12.18
C ASP A 64 -19.55 -17.48 -12.76
N GLN A 65 -19.35 -17.55 -14.07
CA GLN A 65 -18.71 -16.47 -14.82
C GLN A 65 -19.61 -15.23 -14.72
N VAL A 66 -19.51 -14.51 -13.62
CA VAL A 66 -20.28 -13.28 -13.41
C VAL A 66 -19.76 -12.25 -14.43
N SER A 67 -20.62 -11.87 -15.37
CA SER A 67 -20.29 -10.85 -16.36
C SER A 67 -20.06 -9.50 -15.68
N VAL A 68 -19.32 -8.58 -16.31
CA VAL A 68 -19.08 -7.23 -15.79
C VAL A 68 -20.41 -6.54 -15.42
N ASP A 69 -21.43 -6.73 -16.25
CA ASP A 69 -22.79 -6.21 -16.00
C ASP A 69 -23.43 -6.79 -14.73
N GLN A 70 -23.22 -8.07 -14.45
CA GLN A 70 -23.75 -8.73 -13.26
C GLN A 70 -22.98 -8.32 -12.00
N TYR A 71 -21.66 -8.15 -12.08
CA TYR A 71 -20.85 -7.58 -10.98
C TYR A 71 -21.31 -6.15 -10.63
N GLN A 72 -21.64 -5.34 -11.63
CA GLN A 72 -22.11 -3.96 -11.42
C GLN A 72 -23.50 -3.93 -10.76
N ARG A 73 -24.37 -4.90 -11.08
CA ARG A 73 -25.70 -5.06 -10.47
C ARG A 73 -25.65 -5.57 -9.03
N LEU A 74 -24.63 -6.33 -8.66
CA LEU A 74 -24.45 -6.86 -7.30
C LEU A 74 -24.08 -5.80 -6.25
N ALA A 75 -23.92 -4.53 -6.64
CA ALA A 75 -23.54 -3.43 -5.76
C ALA A 75 -22.41 -3.81 -4.78
N PRO A 76 -21.25 -4.29 -5.29
CA PRO A 76 -20.17 -4.85 -4.48
C PRO A 76 -19.50 -3.83 -3.55
N TYR A 77 -19.94 -2.57 -3.61
CA TYR A 77 -19.53 -1.47 -2.76
C TYR A 77 -19.41 -1.88 -1.30
N GLU A 78 -20.39 -2.59 -0.73
CA GLU A 78 -20.34 -2.95 0.69
C GLU A 78 -19.19 -3.92 1.01
N ASN A 79 -19.00 -4.96 0.20
CA ASN A 79 -17.93 -5.93 0.37
C ASN A 79 -16.55 -5.29 0.12
N HIS A 80 -16.45 -4.42 -0.87
CA HIS A 80 -15.23 -3.65 -1.15
C HIS A 80 -14.91 -2.69 -0.01
N MET A 81 -15.89 -1.94 0.50
CA MET A 81 -15.68 -1.00 1.60
C MET A 81 -15.34 -1.71 2.91
N LYS A 82 -15.89 -2.91 3.14
CA LYS A 82 -15.45 -3.78 4.25
C LYS A 82 -13.98 -4.17 4.09
N ALA A 83 -13.55 -4.60 2.90
CA ALA A 83 -12.14 -4.91 2.64
C ALA A 83 -11.23 -3.70 2.81
N VAL A 84 -11.59 -2.54 2.25
CA VAL A 84 -10.88 -1.26 2.40
C VAL A 84 -10.73 -0.90 3.88
N SER A 85 -11.81 -0.99 4.65
CA SER A 85 -11.78 -0.69 6.09
C SER A 85 -10.80 -1.57 6.85
N ARG A 86 -10.76 -2.86 6.53
CA ARG A 86 -9.80 -3.80 7.14
C ARG A 86 -8.36 -3.47 6.77
N ILE A 87 -8.10 -3.15 5.50
CA ILE A 87 -6.76 -2.75 5.03
C ILE A 87 -6.31 -1.50 5.79
N LEU A 88 -7.15 -0.47 5.89
CA LEU A 88 -6.85 0.76 6.64
C LEU A 88 -6.53 0.43 8.11
N ILE A 89 -7.38 -0.35 8.78
CA ILE A 89 -7.17 -0.73 10.18
C ILE A 89 -5.89 -1.56 10.37
N TYR A 90 -5.54 -2.41 9.41
CA TYR A 90 -4.28 -3.17 9.43
C TYR A 90 -3.05 -2.25 9.35
N LEU A 91 -3.08 -1.23 8.48
CA LEU A 91 -1.95 -0.29 8.31
C LEU A 91 -1.55 0.40 9.64
N LYS A 92 -2.52 0.61 10.54
CA LYS A 92 -2.29 1.18 11.89
C LYS A 92 -1.28 0.38 12.72
N LYS A 93 -1.12 -0.93 12.49
CA LYS A 93 -0.17 -1.74 13.26
C LYS A 93 1.29 -1.43 12.94
N THR A 94 1.56 -0.91 11.75
CA THR A 94 2.94 -0.81 11.24
C THR A 94 3.23 0.49 10.50
N PRO A 95 2.87 1.67 11.03
CA PRO A 95 3.05 2.94 10.32
C PRO A 95 4.53 3.28 10.11
N GLY A 96 5.43 2.76 10.95
CA GLY A 96 6.87 2.99 10.85
C GLY A 96 7.63 1.98 9.99
N LYS A 97 6.96 1.00 9.37
CA LYS A 97 7.64 0.05 8.49
C LYS A 97 8.02 0.73 7.16
N GLY A 98 9.16 0.33 6.64
CA GLY A 98 9.70 0.82 5.38
C GLY A 98 10.70 -0.17 4.79
N LEU A 99 11.23 0.18 3.63
CA LEU A 99 12.22 -0.62 2.90
C LEU A 99 13.60 0.01 3.08
N MET A 100 14.57 -0.79 3.55
CA MET A 100 15.97 -0.38 3.64
C MET A 100 16.74 -0.92 2.44
N PHE A 101 17.15 -0.02 1.56
CA PHE A 101 18.04 -0.30 0.43
C PHE A 101 19.47 -0.02 0.85
N ARG A 102 20.24 -1.07 1.14
CA ARG A 102 21.64 -0.91 1.53
C ARG A 102 22.49 -0.49 0.35
N LYS A 103 23.48 0.35 0.63
CA LYS A 103 24.52 0.70 -0.32
C LYS A 103 25.23 -0.58 -0.76
N THR A 104 25.30 -0.78 -2.08
CA THR A 104 25.99 -1.93 -2.68
C THR A 104 27.07 -1.37 -3.60
N ASP A 105 28.24 -2.01 -3.63
CA ASP A 105 29.35 -1.60 -4.52
C ASP A 105 29.09 -1.95 -6.00
N ARG A 106 28.06 -2.77 -6.26
CA ARG A 106 27.62 -3.14 -7.61
C ARG A 106 26.80 -2.00 -8.21
N LYS A 107 27.43 -1.24 -9.11
CA LYS A 107 26.77 -0.25 -9.97
C LYS A 107 26.14 -0.91 -11.22
N ILE A 108 25.46 -2.04 -11.06
CA ILE A 108 24.74 -2.68 -12.17
C ILE A 108 23.27 -2.29 -12.01
N ILE A 109 22.81 -1.38 -12.86
CA ILE A 109 21.39 -1.11 -13.04
C ILE A 109 20.94 -2.10 -14.11
N GLU A 110 20.41 -3.24 -13.70
CA GLU A 110 19.79 -4.18 -14.65
C GLU A 110 18.44 -3.60 -15.09
N ALA A 111 18.22 -3.59 -16.40
CA ALA A 111 17.05 -3.06 -17.08
C ALA A 111 16.02 -4.16 -17.36
#